data_AF-A0A522Q347-F1
#
_entry.id   AF-A0A522Q347-F1
#
_cell.length_a   1.000
_cell.length_b   1.000
_cell.length_c   1.000
_cell.angle_alpha   90.00
_cell.angle_beta   90.00
_cell.angle_gamma   90.00
#
_symmetry.space_group_name_H-M   'P 1'
#
loop_
_entity.id
_entity.type
_entity.pdbx_description
1 polymer ?
#
loop_
_entity_poly.entity_id
_entity_poly.type
_entity_poly.pdbx_seq_one_letter_code
_entity_poly.pdbx_strand_id
1 'polypeptide(L)'
;MFGKLQVEIIQELSKEHSLDNATSKLLEFAEFPRIHRWIQFQSAVIILLAHADALDCGAIYVYDRKRCVWLWVDFNDRNYGGYSPEEFDVLINQCHFLRLVESPGLLSPANRWFVTPGQRPQSLAGQPV
;
A
#
# COMPACT_ATOMS: atom_id res chain seq x y z
N MET A 1 -7.10 12.94 5.14
CA MET A 1 -6.67 13.08 3.74
C MET A 1 -5.16 13.10 3.73
N PHE A 2 -4.55 12.21 2.95
CA PHE A 2 -3.19 11.66 3.10
C PHE A 2 -2.09 12.64 3.53
N GLY A 3 -0.99 12.08 4.06
CA GLY A 3 0.15 12.87 4.50
C GLY A 3 1.45 12.10 4.42
N LYS A 4 2.17 12.06 5.55
CA LYS A 4 3.41 11.30 5.63
C LYS A 4 3.12 9.81 5.46
N LEU A 5 3.73 9.22 4.45
CA LEU A 5 3.65 7.79 4.18
C LEU A 5 4.33 7.01 5.31
N GLN A 6 3.66 5.96 5.77
CA GLN A 6 4.21 4.94 6.64
C GLN A 6 4.18 3.61 5.89
N VAL A 7 5.28 2.87 5.96
CA VAL A 7 5.44 1.59 5.31
C VAL A 7 6.01 0.62 6.32
N GLU A 8 5.34 -0.51 6.49
CA GLU A 8 5.77 -1.60 7.36
C GLU A 8 5.84 -2.89 6.56
N ILE A 9 6.89 -3.70 6.76
CA ILE A 9 6.95 -5.05 6.21
C ILE A 9 6.16 -5.94 7.16
N ILE A 10 5.02 -6.44 6.71
CA ILE A 10 4.16 -7.31 7.53
C ILE A 10 4.44 -8.80 7.29
N GLN A 11 5.00 -9.14 6.13
CA GLN A 11 5.29 -10.53 5.80
C GLN A 11 6.42 -10.65 4.78
N GLU A 12 7.39 -11.52 5.06
CA GLU A 12 8.39 -11.97 4.10
C GLU A 12 8.03 -13.37 3.59
N LEU A 13 8.13 -13.58 2.28
CA LEU A 13 7.77 -14.83 1.62
C LEU A 13 8.96 -15.39 0.83
N SER A 14 8.99 -16.72 0.66
CA SER A 14 9.97 -17.35 -0.24
C SER A 14 9.62 -17.07 -1.70
N LYS A 15 10.65 -16.98 -2.56
CA LYS A 15 10.54 -16.79 -4.02
C LYS A 15 9.75 -17.88 -4.74
N GLU A 16 9.55 -19.02 -4.10
CA GLU A 16 8.77 -20.15 -4.64
C GLU A 16 7.25 -19.90 -4.58
N HIS A 17 6.80 -18.87 -3.86
CA HIS A 17 5.39 -18.55 -3.75
C HIS A 17 4.89 -17.89 -5.04
N SER A 18 3.83 -18.46 -5.62
CA SER A 18 3.03 -17.76 -6.62
C SER A 18 2.32 -16.56 -5.98
N LEU A 19 1.83 -15.63 -6.82
CA LEU A 19 1.03 -14.52 -6.34
C LEU A 19 -0.23 -14.98 -5.58
N ASP A 20 -0.85 -16.07 -6.03
CA ASP A 20 -2.02 -16.64 -5.36
C ASP A 20 -1.69 -17.09 -3.95
N ASN A 21 -0.56 -17.81 -3.77
CA ASN A 21 -0.12 -18.25 -2.45
C ASN A 21 0.27 -17.05 -1.56
N ALA A 22 0.98 -16.06 -2.12
CA ALA A 22 1.30 -14.83 -1.42
C ALA A 22 0.03 -14.09 -0.95
N THR A 23 -1.00 -14.05 -1.79
CA THR A 23 -2.29 -13.39 -1.49
C THR A 23 -3.06 -14.18 -0.44
N SER A 24 -3.14 -15.51 -0.55
CA SER A 24 -3.80 -16.35 0.45
C SER A 24 -3.20 -16.17 1.84
N LYS A 25 -1.87 -16.06 1.94
CA LYS A 25 -1.17 -15.78 3.20
C LYS A 25 -1.46 -14.40 3.76
N LEU A 26 -1.60 -13.40 2.90
CA LEU A 26 -2.01 -12.06 3.33
C LEU A 26 -3.46 -12.05 3.83
N LEU A 27 -4.36 -12.73 3.12
CA LEU A 27 -5.76 -12.84 3.56
C LEU A 27 -5.86 -13.56 4.91
N GLU A 28 -5.10 -14.64 5.11
CA GLU A 28 -5.03 -15.32 6.41
C GLU A 28 -4.49 -14.39 7.52
N PHE A 29 -3.40 -13.65 7.25
CA PHE A 29 -2.85 -12.67 8.18
C PHE A 29 -3.86 -11.58 8.57
N ALA A 30 -4.68 -11.14 7.61
CA ALA A 30 -5.67 -10.08 7.81
C ALA A 30 -7.05 -10.60 8.27
N GLU A 31 -7.15 -11.86 8.68
CA GLU A 31 -8.41 -12.51 9.14
C GLU A 31 -9.51 -12.59 8.06
N PHE A 32 -9.11 -12.90 6.83
CA PHE A 32 -9.96 -13.17 5.66
C PHE A 32 -10.91 -12.02 5.24
N PRO A 33 -10.39 -10.79 5.02
CA PRO A 33 -11.17 -9.68 4.51
C PRO A 33 -11.50 -9.86 3.02
N ARG A 34 -12.30 -8.95 2.46
CA ARG A 34 -12.55 -8.90 1.01
C ARG A 34 -11.53 -8.02 0.30
N ILE A 35 -11.17 -8.43 -0.91
CA ILE A 35 -10.37 -7.60 -1.83
C ILE A 35 -11.33 -6.64 -2.56
N HIS A 36 -11.23 -5.35 -2.28
CA HIS A 36 -12.07 -4.30 -2.89
C HIS A 36 -11.43 -3.65 -4.11
N ARG A 37 -10.09 -3.61 -4.15
CA ARG A 37 -9.31 -3.12 -5.28
C ARG A 37 -8.10 -4.00 -5.47
N TRP A 38 -7.73 -4.21 -6.72
CA TRP A 38 -6.60 -5.03 -7.12
C TRP A 38 -5.98 -4.46 -8.38
N ILE A 39 -4.71 -4.05 -8.29
CA ILE A 39 -3.95 -3.53 -9.43
C ILE A 39 -2.62 -4.25 -9.51
N GLN A 40 -2.30 -4.81 -10.67
CA GLN A 40 -1.03 -5.51 -10.89
C GLN A 40 -0.10 -4.71 -11.80
N PHE A 41 1.16 -4.65 -11.39
CA PHE A 41 2.30 -4.26 -12.21
C PHE A 41 3.25 -5.46 -12.35
N GLN A 42 4.20 -5.34 -13.27
CA GLN A 42 5.26 -6.33 -13.42
C GLN A 42 6.13 -6.45 -12.16
N SER A 43 6.34 -5.34 -11.44
CA SER A 43 7.19 -5.25 -10.26
C SER A 43 6.44 -5.44 -8.94
N ALA A 44 5.14 -5.15 -8.91
CA ALA A 44 4.35 -5.09 -7.68
C ALA A 44 2.88 -5.43 -7.88
N VAL A 45 2.17 -5.64 -6.77
CA VAL A 45 0.71 -5.70 -6.72
C VAL A 45 0.25 -4.82 -5.58
N ILE A 46 -0.75 -3.96 -5.81
CA ILE A 46 -1.40 -3.19 -4.74
C ILE A 46 -2.84 -3.67 -4.59
N ILE A 47 -3.24 -3.85 -3.34
CA ILE A 47 -4.60 -4.27 -2.99
C ILE A 47 -5.16 -3.41 -1.86
N LEU A 48 -6.48 -3.20 -1.91
CA LEU A 48 -7.26 -2.68 -0.79
C LEU A 48 -8.07 -3.84 -0.21
N LEU A 49 -7.82 -4.15 1.06
CA LEU A 49 -8.57 -5.13 1.83
C LEU A 49 -9.49 -4.41 2.81
N ALA A 50 -10.76 -4.80 2.88
CA ALA A 50 -11.70 -4.28 3.89
C ALA A 50 -12.69 -5.38 4.30
N HIS A 51 -13.36 -5.18 5.43
CA HIS A 51 -14.43 -6.09 5.83
C HIS A 51 -15.63 -5.97 4.88
N ALA A 52 -16.37 -7.05 4.68
CA ALA A 52 -17.52 -7.04 3.75
C ALA A 52 -18.61 -6.03 4.16
N ASP A 53 -18.77 -5.84 5.47
CA ASP A 53 -19.83 -5.04 6.08
C ASP A 53 -19.38 -3.63 6.50
N ALA A 54 -18.08 -3.32 6.38
CA ALA A 54 -17.52 -2.02 6.76
C ALA A 54 -16.43 -1.63 5.75
N LEU A 55 -16.74 -0.64 4.92
CA LEU A 55 -15.84 -0.17 3.86
C LEU A 55 -14.89 0.93 4.33
N ASP A 56 -15.18 1.54 5.48
CA ASP A 56 -14.38 2.59 6.14
C ASP A 56 -13.25 2.02 7.01
N CYS A 57 -12.95 0.73 6.89
CA CYS A 57 -11.84 0.06 7.59
C CYS A 57 -10.80 -0.56 6.63
N GLY A 58 -10.65 0.03 5.44
CA GLY A 58 -9.82 -0.56 4.39
C GLY A 58 -8.31 -0.35 4.57
N ALA A 59 -7.56 -1.45 4.60
CA ALA A 59 -6.10 -1.47 4.66
C ALA A 59 -5.47 -1.66 3.28
N ILE A 60 -4.41 -0.90 3.00
CA ILE A 60 -3.70 -0.93 1.72
C ILE A 60 -2.43 -1.77 1.87
N TYR A 61 -2.26 -2.73 0.97
CA TYR A 61 -1.07 -3.57 0.92
C TYR A 61 -0.40 -3.52 -0.44
N VAL A 62 0.93 -3.53 -0.45
CA VAL A 62 1.76 -3.60 -1.65
C VAL A 62 2.67 -4.83 -1.58
N TYR A 63 2.53 -5.74 -2.52
CA TYR A 63 3.46 -6.84 -2.71
C TYR A 63 4.63 -6.39 -3.57
N ASP A 64 5.84 -6.45 -3.03
CA ASP A 64 7.07 -6.29 -3.82
C ASP A 64 7.50 -7.67 -4.35
N ARG A 65 7.35 -7.89 -5.66
CA ARG A 65 7.66 -9.18 -6.29
C ARG A 65 9.16 -9.51 -6.27
N LYS A 66 10.03 -8.49 -6.25
CA LYS A 66 11.48 -8.69 -6.28
C LYS A 66 12.01 -9.09 -4.91
N ARG A 67 11.51 -8.44 -3.86
CA ARG A 67 11.85 -8.75 -2.46
C ARG A 67 11.00 -9.87 -1.87
N CYS A 68 9.89 -10.23 -2.51
CA CYS A 68 8.90 -11.18 -2.02
C CYS A 68 8.34 -10.80 -0.65
N VAL A 69 8.00 -9.52 -0.46
CA VAL A 69 7.47 -9.01 0.81
C VAL A 69 6.12 -8.33 0.62
N TRP A 70 5.23 -8.50 1.59
CA TRP A 70 4.04 -7.67 1.73
C TRP A 70 4.36 -6.46 2.60
N LEU A 71 4.04 -5.29 2.05
CA LEU A 71 4.14 -4.01 2.71
C LEU A 71 2.74 -3.57 3.09
N TRP A 72 2.53 -3.23 4.36
CA TRP A 72 1.39 -2.44 4.77
C TRP A 72 1.70 -0.97 4.53
N VAL A 73 0.75 -0.27 3.88
CA VAL A 73 0.87 1.14 3.55
C VAL A 73 -0.21 1.91 4.31
N ASP A 74 0.24 2.88 5.10
CA ASP A 74 -0.64 3.80 5.82
C ASP A 74 -0.13 5.24 5.70
N PHE A 75 -0.93 6.19 6.12
CA PHE A 75 -0.61 7.61 6.11
C PHE A 75 -0.82 8.18 7.52
N ASN A 76 0.05 9.09 7.94
CA ASN A 76 -0.17 9.84 9.16
C ASN A 76 -1.23 10.93 8.93
N ASP A 77 -2.48 10.52 8.74
CA ASP A 77 -3.64 11.39 8.52
C ASP A 77 -4.75 11.16 9.57
N ARG A 78 -4.41 10.43 10.64
CA ARG A 78 -5.29 10.00 11.74
C ARG A 78 -6.39 9.00 11.32
N ASN A 79 -6.33 8.47 10.09
CA ASN A 79 -7.29 7.47 9.63
C ASN A 79 -6.85 6.02 9.94
N TYR A 80 -5.57 5.79 10.28
CA TYR A 80 -5.02 4.52 10.80
C TYR A 80 -5.48 3.26 10.03
N GLY A 81 -5.40 3.28 8.69
CA GLY A 81 -5.85 2.13 7.88
C GLY A 81 -7.37 2.01 7.68
N GLY A 82 -8.12 3.10 7.85
CA GLY A 82 -9.57 3.20 7.61
C GLY A 82 -9.94 3.71 6.22
N TYR A 83 -9.27 3.28 5.15
CA TYR A 83 -9.47 3.86 3.82
C TYR A 83 -10.66 3.26 3.09
N SER A 84 -11.57 4.11 2.63
CA SER A 84 -12.66 3.67 1.76
C SER A 84 -12.17 3.37 0.33
N PRO A 85 -12.93 2.60 -0.47
CA PRO A 85 -12.64 2.43 -1.90
C PRO A 85 -12.55 3.77 -2.66
N GLU A 86 -13.35 4.76 -2.30
CA GLU A 86 -13.33 6.10 -2.89
C GLU A 86 -12.04 6.85 -2.52
N GLU A 87 -11.60 6.77 -1.26
CA GLU A 87 -10.32 7.35 -0.84
C GLU A 87 -9.15 6.67 -1.55
N PHE A 88 -9.19 5.34 -1.71
CA PHE A 88 -8.22 4.62 -2.52
C PHE A 88 -8.20 5.12 -3.97
N ASP A 89 -9.37 5.36 -4.57
CA ASP A 89 -9.47 5.91 -5.91
C ASP A 89 -8.87 7.34 -5.99
N VAL A 90 -9.00 8.17 -4.95
CA VAL A 90 -8.29 9.45 -4.85
C VAL A 90 -6.77 9.25 -4.76
N LEU A 91 -6.30 8.30 -3.94
CA LEU A 91 -4.88 8.00 -3.77
C LEU A 91 -4.21 7.63 -5.10
N ILE A 92 -4.84 6.76 -5.89
CA ILE A 92 -4.27 6.29 -7.15
C ILE A 92 -4.37 7.35 -8.26
N ASN A 93 -5.49 8.07 -8.34
CA ASN A 93 -5.77 8.96 -9.46
C ASN A 93 -5.25 10.38 -9.24
N GLN A 94 -5.40 10.92 -8.03
CA GLN A 94 -5.09 12.33 -7.74
C GLN A 94 -3.74 12.51 -7.06
N CYS A 95 -3.27 11.53 -6.28
CA CYS A 95 -1.95 11.62 -5.64
C CYS A 95 -0.84 10.96 -6.47
N HIS A 96 -1.17 10.36 -7.62
CA HIS A 96 -0.25 9.60 -8.47
C HIS A 96 0.56 8.53 -7.72
N PHE A 97 -0.02 7.93 -6.67
CA PHE A 97 0.68 7.01 -5.77
C PHE A 97 1.19 5.75 -6.50
N LEU A 98 0.51 5.33 -7.57
CA LEU A 98 0.91 4.19 -8.39
C LEU A 98 2.34 4.29 -8.93
N ARG A 99 2.88 5.51 -9.10
CA ARG A 99 4.30 5.70 -9.48
C ARG A 99 5.29 5.15 -8.45
N LEU A 100 4.94 5.20 -7.16
CA LEU A 100 5.75 4.58 -6.12
C LEU A 100 5.56 3.06 -6.11
N VAL A 101 4.34 2.59 -6.38
CA VAL A 101 4.01 1.16 -6.44
C VAL A 101 4.71 0.46 -7.60
N GLU A 102 4.83 1.11 -8.77
CA GLU A 102 5.58 0.58 -9.92
C GLU A 102 7.07 0.36 -9.62
N SER A 103 7.60 1.04 -8.61
CA SER A 103 8.97 0.87 -8.11
C SER A 103 8.94 0.58 -6.61
N PRO A 104 8.48 -0.62 -6.18
CA PRO A 104 8.18 -0.89 -4.77
C PRO A 104 9.40 -0.81 -3.84
N GLY A 105 10.62 -0.85 -4.38
CA GLY A 105 11.84 -0.54 -3.61
C GLY A 105 11.90 0.90 -3.08
N LEU A 106 11.13 1.83 -3.64
CA LEU A 106 10.95 3.19 -3.10
C LEU A 106 10.03 3.20 -1.86
N LEU A 107 9.19 2.18 -1.69
CA LEU A 107 8.38 1.94 -0.50
C LEU A 107 9.22 1.15 0.51
N SER A 108 10.05 1.89 1.24
CA SER A 108 10.85 1.34 2.33
C SER A 108 10.76 2.26 3.55
N PRO A 109 10.90 1.74 4.78
CA PRO A 109 10.95 2.57 5.98
C PRO A 109 12.05 3.64 5.95
N ALA A 110 13.10 3.45 5.16
CA ALA A 110 14.19 4.41 4.99
C ALA A 110 13.78 5.62 4.13
N ASN A 111 12.81 5.46 3.23
CA ASN A 111 12.35 6.54 2.36
C ASN A 111 11.18 7.27 3.01
N ARG A 112 11.28 8.60 3.08
CA ARG A 112 10.25 9.44 3.65
C ARG A 112 9.48 10.12 2.53
N TRP A 113 8.22 9.76 2.36
CA TRP A 113 7.35 10.34 1.35
C TRP A 113 6.23 11.15 2.00
N PHE A 114 5.85 12.24 1.35
CA PHE A 114 4.64 12.99 1.65
C PHE A 114 3.71 12.92 0.45
N VAL A 115 2.45 12.55 0.69
CA VAL A 115 1.44 12.33 -0.34
C VAL A 115 0.31 13.31 -0.12
N THR A 116 -0.05 14.05 -1.16
CA THR A 116 -1.10 15.07 -1.10
C THR A 116 -1.93 14.99 -2.38
N PRO A 117 -3.26 15.01 -2.30
CA PRO A 117 -4.10 15.03 -3.49
C PRO A 117 -3.79 16.20 -4.42
N GLY A 118 -3.79 15.93 -5.72
CA GLY A 118 -3.44 16.90 -6.76
C GLY A 118 -1.93 17.14 -6.92
N GLN A 119 -1.09 16.50 -6.10
CA GLN A 119 0.37 16.59 -6.19
C GLN A 119 0.99 15.21 -6.37
N ARG A 120 2.19 15.18 -6.97
CA ARG A 120 3.00 13.95 -7.01
C ARG A 120 3.60 13.66 -5.63
N PRO A 121 3.89 12.39 -5.29
CA PRO A 121 4.55 12.07 -4.02
C PRO A 121 5.89 12.80 -3.92
N GLN A 122 6.10 13.49 -2.80
CA GLN A 122 7.30 14.29 -2.56
C GLN A 122 8.23 13.55 -1.60
N SER A 123 9.50 13.43 -1.99
CA SER A 123 10.52 12.89 -1.09
C SER A 123 10.88 13.96 -0.07
N LEU A 124 10.84 13.59 1.21
CA LEU A 124 11.33 14.42 2.31
C LEU A 124 12.85 14.26 2.53
N ALA A 125 13.52 13.41 1.73
CA ALA A 125 14.98 13.34 1.69
C ALA A 125 15.52 14.55 0.92
N GLY A 126 15.59 15.70 1.59
CA GLY A 126 16.14 16.91 0.98
C GLY A 126 15.80 18.25 1.64
N GLN A 127 15.01 18.30 2.72
CA GLN A 127 14.86 19.55 3.47
C GLN A 127 16.07 19.74 4.40
N PRO A 128 16.89 20.79 4.21
CA PRO A 128 17.88 21.18 5.20
C PRO A 128 17.14 21.56 6.49
N VAL A 129 17.67 21.12 7.62
CA VAL A 129 17.32 21.63 8.94
C VAL A 129 17.84 23.06 9.07
#